data_AF-A0A8S9VXC5-F1
#
_entry.id   AF-A0A8S9VXC5-F1
#
_cell.length_a   1.000
_cell.length_b   1.000
_cell.length_c   1.000
_cell.angle_alpha   90.00
_cell.angle_beta   90.00
_cell.angle_gamma   90.00
#
_symmetry.space_group_name_H-M   'P 1'
#
loop_
_entity.id
_entity.type
_entity.pdbx_description
1 polymer ?
#
loop_
_entity_poly.entity_id
_entity_poly.type
_entity_poly.pdbx_seq_one_letter_code
_entity_poly.pdbx_strand_id
1 'polypeptide(L)'
;METITIPKDVWSPISSLVHRGLFENERSAIVNIVYDLSLSKMKEYEMAMRRFETKYGVIFEDFEQQLNSSDKEDFGRWDDYIEWKAPEHIITGNPSMRSRPDACSQNDNDFKKS
;
A
#
# COMPACT_ATOMS: atom_id res chain seq x y z
N MET A 1 9.68 -21.84 -23.51
CA MET A 1 9.80 -20.39 -23.25
C MET A 1 8.44 -19.79 -23.52
N GLU A 2 7.85 -19.16 -22.51
CA GLU A 2 6.54 -18.52 -22.66
C GLU A 2 6.75 -17.17 -23.34
N THR A 3 6.00 -16.90 -24.40
CA THR A 3 6.10 -15.66 -25.18
C THR A 3 4.85 -14.83 -24.97
N ILE A 4 5.03 -13.55 -24.68
CA ILE A 4 3.94 -12.60 -24.42
C ILE A 4 3.74 -11.76 -25.67
N THR A 5 2.52 -11.69 -26.19
CA THR A 5 2.16 -10.82 -27.32
C THR A 5 1.82 -9.42 -26.81
N ILE A 6 2.54 -8.42 -27.31
CA ILE A 6 2.35 -7.01 -26.89
C ILE A 6 1.63 -6.25 -28.00
N PRO A 7 0.55 -5.50 -27.69
CA PRO A 7 -0.12 -4.62 -28.64
C PRO A 7 0.82 -3.58 -29.25
N LYS A 8 0.63 -3.28 -30.55
CA LYS A 8 1.55 -2.41 -31.32
C LYS A 8 1.54 -0.95 -30.84
N ASP A 9 0.40 -0.47 -30.36
CA ASP A 9 0.20 0.83 -29.74
C ASP A 9 1.00 0.99 -28.44
N VAL A 10 1.17 -0.10 -27.67
CA VAL A 10 2.04 -0.13 -26.49
C VAL A 10 3.51 -0.25 -26.88
N TRP A 11 3.82 -1.01 -27.94
CA TRP A 11 5.19 -1.22 -28.40
C TRP A 11 5.81 0.00 -29.10
N SER A 12 5.01 0.73 -29.88
CA SER A 12 5.49 1.83 -30.74
C SER A 12 6.23 2.94 -29.97
N PRO A 13 5.74 3.40 -28.80
CA PRO A 13 6.49 4.36 -27.98
C PRO A 13 7.85 3.83 -27.54
N ILE A 14 7.91 2.58 -27.08
CA ILE A 14 9.14 1.93 -26.59
C ILE A 14 10.16 1.85 -27.72
N SER A 15 9.76 1.38 -28.90
CA SER A 15 10.63 1.37 -30.08
C SER A 15 11.09 2.78 -30.44
N SER A 16 10.22 3.80 -30.41
CA SER A 16 10.64 5.19 -30.68
C SER A 16 11.75 5.67 -29.72
N LEU A 17 11.72 5.28 -28.45
CA LEU A 17 12.76 5.66 -27.48
C LEU A 17 14.13 5.04 -27.84
N VAL A 18 14.13 3.79 -28.30
CA VAL A 18 15.34 3.10 -28.78
C VAL A 18 15.88 3.77 -30.05
N HIS A 19 15.02 4.05 -31.02
CA HIS A 19 15.42 4.70 -32.28
C HIS A 19 15.98 6.12 -32.06
N ARG A 20 15.56 6.80 -30.98
CA ARG A 20 16.10 8.11 -30.57
C ARG A 20 17.42 8.01 -29.80
N GLY A 21 17.93 6.80 -29.57
CA GLY A 21 19.19 6.56 -28.85
C GLY A 21 19.08 6.70 -27.33
N LEU A 22 17.87 6.71 -26.76
CA LEU A 22 17.69 6.78 -25.31
C LEU A 22 17.96 5.44 -24.62
N PHE A 23 17.80 4.34 -25.34
CA PHE A 23 18.08 2.99 -24.86
C PHE A 23 18.76 2.17 -25.94
N GLU A 24 19.62 1.24 -25.53
CA GLU A 24 20.38 0.39 -26.45
C GLU A 24 19.51 -0.58 -27.26
N ASN A 25 18.41 -1.05 -26.67
CA ASN A 25 17.44 -1.96 -27.28
C ASN A 25 16.13 -1.95 -26.48
N GLU A 26 15.08 -2.54 -27.03
CA GLU A 26 13.74 -2.53 -26.45
C GLU A 26 13.69 -3.28 -25.11
N ARG A 27 14.49 -4.34 -24.95
CA ARG A 27 14.59 -5.05 -23.67
C ARG A 27 15.14 -4.13 -22.58
N SER A 28 16.22 -3.40 -22.87
CA SER A 28 16.80 -2.42 -21.95
C SER A 28 15.80 -1.31 -21.62
N ALA A 29 15.09 -0.79 -22.62
CA ALA A 29 14.05 0.20 -22.40
C ALA A 29 12.97 -0.30 -21.43
N ILE A 30 12.44 -1.51 -21.65
CA ILE A 30 11.40 -2.09 -20.78
C ILE A 30 11.91 -2.29 -19.36
N VAL A 31 13.10 -2.89 -19.20
CA VAL A 31 13.67 -3.16 -17.87
C VAL A 31 13.86 -1.87 -17.09
N ASN A 32 14.45 -0.84 -17.72
CA ASN A 32 14.68 0.44 -17.05
C ASN A 32 13.36 1.16 -16.73
N ILE A 33 12.40 1.20 -17.66
CA ILE A 33 11.09 1.82 -17.41
C ILE A 33 10.38 1.12 -16.23
N VAL A 34 10.35 -0.21 -16.22
CA VAL A 34 9.72 -0.98 -15.13
C VAL A 34 10.44 -0.74 -13.81
N TYR A 35 11.78 -0.68 -13.84
CA TYR A 35 12.59 -0.39 -12.66
C TYR A 35 12.28 1.01 -12.09
N ASP A 36 12.28 2.05 -12.94
CA ASP A 36 11.98 3.42 -12.55
C ASP A 36 10.56 3.59 -12.00
N LEU A 37 9.58 2.91 -12.63
CA LEU A 37 8.21 2.87 -12.15
C LEU A 37 8.12 2.19 -10.78
N SER A 38 8.85 1.10 -10.58
CA SER A 38 8.88 0.37 -9.32
C SER A 38 9.48 1.22 -8.20
N LEU A 39 10.62 1.88 -8.46
CA LEU A 39 11.24 2.81 -7.51
C LEU A 39 10.32 3.98 -7.17
N SER A 40 9.65 4.55 -8.18
CA SER A 40 8.71 5.65 -7.97
C SER A 40 7.54 5.21 -7.08
N LYS A 41 7.00 4.01 -7.31
CA LYS A 41 5.94 3.45 -6.48
C LYS A 41 6.38 3.14 -5.06
N MET A 42 7.58 2.58 -4.86
CA MET A 42 8.13 2.37 -3.52
C MET A 42 8.24 3.70 -2.77
N LYS A 43 8.75 4.75 -3.42
CA LYS A 43 8.86 6.08 -2.83
C LYS A 43 7.50 6.67 -2.44
N GLU A 44 6.46 6.48 -3.26
CA GLU A 44 5.09 6.88 -2.91
C GLU A 44 4.61 6.22 -1.62
N TYR A 45 4.85 4.91 -1.46
CA TYR A 45 4.50 4.17 -0.24
C TYR A 45 5.28 4.65 0.98
N GLU A 46 6.60 4.87 0.85
CA GLU A 46 7.41 5.44 1.93
C GLU A 46 6.92 6.82 2.36
N MET A 47 6.54 7.69 1.41
CA MET A 47 6.00 9.01 1.72
C MET A 47 4.64 8.92 2.42
N ALA A 48 3.79 7.98 2.00
CA ALA A 48 2.50 7.72 2.65
C ALA A 48 2.70 7.26 4.11
N MET A 49 3.63 6.34 4.36
CA MET A 49 3.97 5.92 5.73
C MET A 49 4.46 7.10 6.59
N ARG A 50 5.43 7.87 6.10
CA ARG A 50 5.97 9.03 6.83
C ARG A 50 4.93 10.09 7.15
N ARG A 51 3.95 10.28 6.27
CA ARG A 51 2.84 11.22 6.50
C ARG A 51 2.07 10.82 7.76
N PHE A 52 1.81 9.54 7.96
CA PHE A 52 1.11 9.07 9.15
C PHE A 52 1.99 9.04 10.40
N GLU A 53 3.26 8.65 10.27
CA GLU A 53 4.24 8.76 11.36
C GLU A 53 4.32 10.20 11.87
N THR A 54 4.32 11.17 10.96
CA THR A 54 4.33 12.59 11.31
C THR A 54 3.00 13.05 11.92
N LYS A 55 1.87 12.56 11.39
CA LYS A 55 0.52 12.90 11.88
C LYS A 55 0.29 12.45 13.33
N TYR A 56 0.79 11.27 13.69
CA TYR A 56 0.58 10.68 15.01
C TYR A 56 1.80 10.74 15.94
N GLY A 57 2.98 11.05 15.41
CA GLY A 57 4.24 11.13 16.16
C GLY A 57 4.76 9.77 16.65
N VAL A 58 4.28 8.67 16.08
CA VAL A 58 4.61 7.29 16.47
C VAL A 58 4.84 6.43 15.23
N ILE A 59 5.52 5.29 15.41
CA ILE A 59 5.66 4.28 14.34
C ILE A 59 4.37 3.45 14.20
N PHE A 60 4.23 2.74 13.08
CA PHE A 60 3.02 1.97 12.76
C PHE A 60 2.65 0.96 13.87
N GLU A 61 3.62 0.22 14.40
CA GLU A 61 3.41 -0.80 15.44
C GLU A 61 2.80 -0.19 16.72
N ASP A 62 3.35 0.95 17.16
CA ASP A 62 2.84 1.69 18.32
C ASP A 62 1.44 2.25 18.06
N PHE A 63 1.18 2.72 16.84
CA PHE A 63 -0.15 3.20 16.44
C PHE A 63 -1.19 2.07 16.47
N GLU A 64 -0.85 0.90 15.94
CA GLU A 64 -1.71 -0.29 15.96
C GLU A 64 -2.02 -0.74 17.40
N GLN A 65 -1.01 -0.76 18.28
CA GLN A 65 -1.20 -1.10 19.69
C GLN A 65 -2.13 -0.11 20.40
N GLN A 66 -1.97 1.20 20.15
CA GLN A 66 -2.84 2.23 20.71
C GLN A 66 -4.27 2.15 20.21
N LEU A 67 -4.46 1.82 18.92
CA LEU A 67 -5.78 1.66 18.31
C LEU A 67 -6.52 0.47 18.92
N ASN A 68 -5.84 -0.67 19.09
CA ASN A 68 -6.40 -1.90 19.66
C ASN A 68 -6.65 -1.83 21.17
N SER A 69 -5.90 -0.98 21.89
CA SER A 69 -6.04 -0.80 23.34
C SER A 69 -7.04 0.30 23.72
N SER A 70 -7.63 0.97 22.73
CA SER A 70 -8.60 2.04 22.97
C SER A 70 -10.01 1.47 23.14
N ASP A 71 -10.64 1.71 24.29
CA ASP A 71 -12.03 1.34 24.54
C ASP A 71 -13.04 2.18 23.72
N LYS A 72 -12.58 3.20 22.99
CA LYS A 72 -13.43 4.16 22.28
C LYS A 72 -13.14 4.09 20.78
N GLU A 73 -14.15 3.69 20.00
CA GLU A 73 -14.03 3.68 18.54
C GLU A 73 -13.89 5.10 17.99
N ASP A 74 -12.73 5.35 17.36
CA ASP A 74 -12.47 6.53 16.56
C ASP A 74 -12.38 6.12 15.09
N PHE A 75 -13.50 6.26 14.38
CA PHE A 75 -13.61 5.89 12.97
C PHE A 75 -12.58 6.60 12.08
N GLY A 76 -12.15 7.82 12.44
CA GLY A 76 -11.13 8.55 11.71
C GLY A 76 -9.77 7.86 11.83
N ARG A 77 -9.39 7.46 13.05
CA ARG A 77 -8.16 6.70 13.28
C ARG A 77 -8.19 5.31 12.64
N TRP A 78 -9.36 4.67 12.58
CA TRP A 78 -9.52 3.40 11.87
C TRP A 78 -9.38 3.54 10.35
N ASP A 79 -9.87 4.63 9.74
CA ASP A 79 -9.68 4.90 8.32
C ASP A 79 -8.20 5.16 8.00
N ASP A 80 -7.55 5.99 8.82
CA ASP A 80 -6.11 6.26 8.74
C ASP A 80 -5.27 4.98 8.93
N TYR A 81 -5.68 4.06 9.82
CA TYR A 81 -5.04 2.76 10.00
C TYR A 81 -5.11 1.89 8.73
N ILE A 82 -6.28 1.84 8.08
CA ILE A 82 -6.45 1.05 6.85
C ILE A 82 -5.58 1.63 5.72
N GLU A 83 -5.53 2.96 5.60
CA GLU A 83 -4.68 3.65 4.60
C GLU A 83 -3.18 3.44 4.88
N TRP A 84 -2.77 3.41 6.16
CA TRP A 84 -1.37 3.21 6.56
C TRP A 84 -0.91 1.74 6.45
N LYS A 85 -1.79 0.77 6.72
CA LYS A 85 -1.44 -0.66 6.70
C LYS A 85 -1.08 -1.17 5.30
N ALA A 86 -1.67 -0.60 4.26
CA ALA A 86 -1.43 -1.02 2.88
C ALA A 86 0.03 -0.81 2.41
N PRO A 87 0.64 0.38 2.52
CA PRO A 87 2.04 0.60 2.15
C PRO A 87 3.03 -0.18 3.05
N GLU A 88 2.75 -0.29 4.36
CA GLU A 88 3.55 -1.10 5.30
C GLU A 88 3.67 -2.55 4.82
N HIS A 89 2.55 -3.15 4.40
CA HIS A 89 2.48 -4.51 3.89
C HIS A 89 3.30 -4.72 2.61
N ILE A 90 3.20 -3.77 1.67
CA ILE A 90 3.89 -3.83 0.37
C ILE A 90 5.41 -3.75 0.56
N ILE A 91 5.88 -2.96 1.53
CA ILE A 91 7.31 -2.77 1.81
C ILE A 91 7.90 -3.92 2.66
N THR A 92 7.15 -4.42 3.65
CA THR A 92 7.63 -5.50 4.55
C THR A 92 7.46 -6.91 3.98
N GLY A 93 6.59 -7.10 2.98
CA GLY A 93 6.41 -8.39 2.29
C GLY A 93 5.73 -9.49 3.12
N ASN A 94 5.04 -9.16 4.23
CA ASN A 94 4.49 -10.14 5.16
C ASN A 94 2.98 -10.39 4.92
N PRO A 95 2.53 -11.54 4.37
CA PRO A 95 1.15 -11.77 3.87
C PRO A 95 0.05 -11.91 4.95
N SER A 96 0.28 -11.52 6.20
CA SER A 96 -0.68 -11.74 7.29
C SER A 96 -1.84 -10.73 7.28
N MET A 97 -2.89 -11.03 6.49
CA MET A 97 -4.22 -10.45 6.69
C MET A 97 -4.83 -11.02 7.98
N ARG A 98 -4.54 -10.41 9.14
CA ARG A 98 -5.39 -10.59 10.31
C ARG A 98 -6.58 -9.65 10.19
N SER A 99 -7.75 -10.29 10.05
CA SER A 99 -9.07 -9.71 10.02
C SER A 99 -9.33 -8.79 11.20
N ARG A 100 -10.21 -7.81 10.99
CA ARG A 100 -10.93 -7.06 12.02
C ARG A 100 -11.35 -8.03 13.14
N PRO A 101 -11.01 -7.79 14.43
CA PRO A 101 -11.75 -8.43 15.49
C PRO A 101 -13.18 -7.92 15.38
N ASP A 102 -14.14 -8.80 15.19
CA ASP A 102 -15.57 -8.48 15.17
C ASP A 102 -15.99 -7.96 16.55
N ALA A 103 -15.77 -6.67 16.82
CA ALA A 103 -16.30 -5.98 17.99
C ALA A 103 -17.72 -5.46 17.72
N CYS A 104 -18.55 -6.27 17.08
CA CYS A 104 -19.99 -6.06 17.02
C CYS A 104 -20.68 -7.18 17.82
N SER A 105 -20.42 -7.20 19.14
CA SER A 105 -21.35 -7.80 20.10
C SER A 105 -21.90 -6.65 20.94
N GLN A 106 -23.06 -6.14 20.51
CA GLN A 106 -23.89 -5.30 21.34
C GLN A 106 -24.24 -6.12 22.59
N ASN A 107 -23.73 -5.69 23.74
CA ASN A 107 -24.22 -6.17 25.03
C ASN A 107 -25.60 -5.54 25.27
N ASP A 108 -26.63 -6.12 24.65
CA ASP A 108 -28.03 -5.93 25.04
C ASP A 108 -28.28 -6.69 26.35
N ASN A 109 -27.82 -6.15 27.48
CA ASN A 109 -28.16 -6.71 28.80
C ASN A 109 -28.19 -5.64 29.90
N ASP A 110 -28.77 -4.47 29.61
CA ASP A 110 -29.06 -3.49 30.65
C ASP A 110 -30.42 -2.79 30.47
N PHE A 111 -31.48 -3.59 30.41
CA PHE A 111 -32.81 -3.11 30.76
C PHE A 111 -33.71 -4.24 31.27
N LYS A 112 -33.51 -4.64 32.53
CA LYS A 112 -34.58 -5.15 33.42
C LYS A 112 -34.08 -5.19 34.87
N LYS A 113 -34.10 -4.02 35.52
CA LYS A 113 -34.17 -3.90 36.98
C LYS A 113 -34.95 -2.64 37.37
N SER A 114 -36.26 -2.78 37.51
CA SER A 114 -37.13 -2.24 38.57
C SER A 114 -38.58 -2.29 38.11
#